data_AF-A0A9E5UV57-F1
#
_entry.id   AF-A0A9E5UV57-F1
#
_cell.length_a   1.000
_cell.length_b   1.000
_cell.length_c   1.000
_cell.angle_alpha   90.00
_cell.angle_beta   90.00
_cell.angle_gamma   90.00
#
_symmetry.space_group_name_H-M   'P 1'
#
loop_
_entity.id
_entity.type
_entity.pdbx_description
1 polymer ?
#
loop_
_entity_poly.entity_id
_entity_poly.type
_entity_poly.pdbx_seq_one_letter_code
_entity_poly.pdbx_strand_id
1 'polypeptide(L)'
;MGAYETELILLQEFFPNNNISLEPQVSASTNELSILFEVGESLTNLGRMAEALPAFERFNQLALDSNSQESVIKGCLSLAKLYTYLGKLSDAEKAANEALALARKTENVLEDRASLIYLGLVAYLRGELAIAGQVFQRAQTLEPETYEGKPFLYGIQGVIYADYLRRLGDDSNIRQARFVIEANLRVGHQELDDRSRLYRVLGDLDAAVELHENAAKNYAEAIKIVRGITHWPALTGILSARGRWMAQGVQDVEAARSDLEEALDYAVTGGYRLYKADIYVGLAWADYVDNNFSQAQRNATQAMILSEEMGYFWGHQEAVEVISRIEHKVKK
;
A
#
# COMPACT_ATOMS: atom_id res chain seq x y z
N MET A 1 -2.54 11.86 -20.75
CA MET A 1 -1.46 12.31 -19.86
C MET A 1 -2.09 12.51 -18.50
N GLY A 2 -1.60 11.78 -17.50
CA GLY A 2 -2.10 11.83 -16.13
C GLY A 2 -1.75 13.13 -15.41
N ALA A 3 -2.40 13.41 -14.28
CA ALA A 3 -2.08 14.56 -13.43
C ALA A 3 -0.61 14.53 -12.98
N TYR A 4 -0.15 13.42 -12.39
CA TYR A 4 1.24 13.26 -11.92
C TYR A 4 2.27 13.21 -13.06
N GLU A 5 1.92 12.73 -14.25
CA GLU A 5 2.82 12.81 -15.42
C GLU A 5 3.03 14.26 -15.84
N THR A 6 1.95 15.04 -15.89
CA THR A 6 1.98 16.45 -16.26
C THR A 6 2.76 17.25 -15.21
N GLU A 7 2.48 16.99 -13.93
CA GLU A 7 3.18 17.61 -12.81
C GLU A 7 4.68 17.28 -12.84
N LEU A 8 5.07 16.02 -13.04
CA LEU A 8 6.48 15.65 -13.14
C LEU A 8 7.19 16.34 -14.31
N ILE A 9 6.53 16.47 -15.47
CA ILE A 9 7.10 17.19 -16.62
C ILE A 9 7.32 18.67 -16.28
N LEU A 10 6.36 19.32 -15.62
CA LEU A 10 6.50 20.72 -15.20
C LEU A 10 7.61 20.88 -14.15
N LEU A 11 7.69 19.98 -13.17
CA LEU A 11 8.72 20.01 -12.14
C LEU A 11 10.12 19.79 -12.72
N GLN A 12 10.24 18.98 -13.78
CA GLN A 12 11.50 18.73 -14.47
C GLN A 12 12.11 19.99 -15.08
N GLU A 13 11.32 20.99 -15.45
CA GLU A 13 11.82 22.26 -16.01
C GLU A 13 12.68 23.05 -15.02
N PHE A 14 12.55 22.79 -13.72
CA PHE A 14 13.42 23.37 -12.71
C PHE A 14 14.81 22.71 -12.68
N PHE A 15 15.04 21.59 -13.36
CA PHE A 15 16.31 20.87 -13.31
C PHE A 15 17.16 21.14 -14.56
N PRO A 16 18.50 21.25 -14.44
CA PRO A 16 19.36 21.43 -15.61
C PRO A 16 19.16 20.30 -16.63
N ASN A 17 18.86 20.67 -17.88
CA ASN A 17 18.54 19.74 -18.96
C ASN A 17 17.42 18.73 -18.61
N ASN A 18 16.47 19.12 -17.76
CA ASN A 18 15.39 18.27 -17.25
C ASN A 18 15.89 17.01 -16.51
N ASN A 19 17.13 17.02 -16.02
CA ASN A 19 17.72 15.88 -15.33
C ASN A 19 17.52 15.98 -13.81
N ILE A 20 16.54 15.22 -13.30
CA ILE A 20 16.19 15.16 -11.87
C ILE A 20 17.34 14.65 -10.96
N SER A 21 18.40 14.07 -11.52
CA SER A 21 19.58 13.67 -10.74
C SER A 21 20.46 14.87 -10.33
N LEU A 22 20.20 16.07 -10.85
CA LEU A 22 20.91 17.31 -10.55
C LEU A 22 20.10 18.16 -9.57
N GLU A 23 20.72 19.22 -9.02
CA GLU A 23 20.02 20.19 -8.17
C GLU A 23 19.09 21.09 -8.98
N PRO A 24 17.86 21.37 -8.50
CA PRO A 24 16.95 22.26 -9.19
C PRO A 24 17.47 23.72 -9.14
N GLN A 25 17.30 24.44 -10.24
CA GLN A 25 17.74 25.81 -10.46
C GLN A 25 16.76 26.82 -9.86
N VAL A 26 16.61 26.77 -8.53
CA VAL A 26 15.78 27.71 -7.76
C VAL A 26 16.61 28.48 -6.74
N SER A 27 16.19 29.71 -6.46
CA SER A 27 16.96 30.62 -5.60
C SER A 27 16.73 30.42 -4.09
N ALA A 28 15.65 29.75 -3.71
CA ALA A 28 15.25 29.56 -2.31
C ALA A 28 15.23 28.08 -1.94
N SER A 29 15.88 27.72 -0.84
CA SER A 29 15.92 26.34 -0.33
C SER A 29 14.54 25.78 0.00
N THR A 30 13.58 26.63 0.36
CA THR A 30 12.18 26.23 0.57
C THR A 30 11.52 25.75 -0.72
N ASN A 31 11.81 26.38 -1.86
CA ASN A 31 11.28 25.97 -3.15
C ASN A 31 11.95 24.68 -3.62
N GLU A 32 13.25 24.54 -3.35
CA GLU A 32 14.01 23.31 -3.62
C GLU A 32 13.44 22.12 -2.84
N LEU A 33 13.17 22.29 -1.54
CA LEU A 33 12.46 21.30 -0.72
C LEU A 33 11.12 20.92 -1.33
N SER A 34 10.27 21.90 -1.68
CA SER A 34 8.97 21.61 -2.29
C SER A 34 9.12 20.84 -3.60
N ILE A 35 10.01 21.26 -4.50
CA ILE A 35 10.22 20.60 -5.80
C ILE A 35 10.70 19.16 -5.62
N LEU A 36 11.70 18.93 -4.77
CA LEU A 36 12.21 17.58 -4.53
C LEU A 36 11.14 16.65 -3.95
N PHE A 37 10.31 17.18 -3.04
CA PHE A 37 9.20 16.43 -2.47
C PHE A 37 8.16 16.04 -3.53
N GLU A 38 7.68 17.00 -4.32
CA GLU A 38 6.65 16.74 -5.34
C GLU A 38 7.17 15.85 -6.48
N VAL A 39 8.46 15.95 -6.83
CA VAL A 39 9.11 15.01 -7.75
C VAL A 39 9.09 13.59 -7.17
N GLY A 40 9.45 13.43 -5.89
CA GLY A 40 9.42 12.14 -5.20
C GLY A 40 8.01 11.52 -5.17
N GLU A 41 6.98 12.30 -4.84
CA GLU A 41 5.59 11.84 -4.84
C GLU A 41 5.08 11.49 -6.23
N SER A 42 5.34 12.34 -7.23
CA SER A 42 4.97 12.08 -8.62
C SER A 42 5.61 10.79 -9.14
N LEU A 43 6.91 10.61 -8.91
CA LEU A 43 7.62 9.39 -9.29
C LEU A 43 7.04 8.16 -8.58
N THR A 44 6.71 8.27 -7.29
CA THR A 44 6.09 7.18 -6.50
C THR A 44 4.74 6.77 -7.10
N ASN A 45 3.90 7.74 -7.45
CA ASN A 45 2.56 7.50 -7.99
C ASN A 45 2.59 6.97 -9.44
N LEU A 46 3.67 7.23 -10.16
CA LEU A 46 3.98 6.68 -11.49
C LEU A 46 4.73 5.34 -11.44
N GLY A 47 4.98 4.80 -10.25
CA GLY A 47 5.74 3.56 -10.06
C GLY A 47 7.23 3.66 -10.33
N ARG A 48 7.80 4.85 -10.48
CA ARG A 48 9.24 5.06 -10.69
C ARG A 48 10.01 5.10 -9.36
N MET A 49 9.83 4.06 -8.55
CA MET A 49 10.34 4.01 -7.16
C MET A 49 11.87 4.12 -7.05
N ALA A 50 12.60 3.59 -8.04
CA ALA A 50 14.05 3.68 -8.09
C ALA A 50 14.54 5.14 -8.26
N GLU A 51 13.74 5.99 -8.90
CA GLU A 51 14.04 7.41 -9.08
C GLU A 51 13.47 8.26 -7.95
N ALA A 52 12.34 7.84 -7.35
CA ALA A 52 11.75 8.51 -6.20
C ALA A 52 12.66 8.48 -4.96
N LEU A 53 13.37 7.36 -4.74
CA LEU A 53 14.22 7.19 -3.54
C LEU A 53 15.31 8.27 -3.44
N PRO A 54 16.16 8.50 -4.46
CA PRO A 54 17.13 9.60 -4.42
C PRO A 54 16.51 10.99 -4.23
N ALA A 55 15.31 11.23 -4.76
CA ALA A 55 14.62 12.51 -4.58
C ALA A 55 14.23 12.74 -3.12
N PHE A 56 13.68 11.72 -2.43
CA PHE A 56 13.37 11.81 -1.00
C PHE A 56 14.61 11.85 -0.11
N GLU A 57 15.69 11.14 -0.47
CA GLU A 57 16.95 11.21 0.27
C GLU A 57 17.55 12.62 0.22
N ARG A 58 17.53 13.27 -0.96
CA ARG A 58 17.96 14.67 -1.13
C ARG A 58 17.05 15.64 -0.40
N PHE A 59 15.73 15.45 -0.48
CA PHE A 59 14.76 16.23 0.28
C PHE A 59 15.05 16.17 1.79
N ASN A 60 15.29 14.97 2.34
CA ASN A 60 15.60 14.78 3.75
C ASN A 60 16.91 15.45 4.15
N GLN A 61 17.96 15.31 3.33
CA GLN A 61 19.24 15.95 3.61
C GLN A 61 19.10 17.48 3.64
N LEU A 62 18.40 18.06 2.67
CA LEU A 62 18.16 19.50 2.63
C LEU A 62 17.29 19.97 3.81
N ALA A 63 16.33 19.15 4.23
CA ALA A 63 15.46 19.46 5.38
C ALA A 63 16.27 19.49 6.70
N LEU A 64 17.23 18.57 6.85
CA LEU A 64 18.18 18.54 7.96
C LEU A 64 19.08 19.78 7.94
N ASP A 65 19.66 20.11 6.78
CA ASP A 65 20.55 21.27 6.62
C ASP A 65 19.82 22.60 6.87
N SER A 66 18.53 22.65 6.53
CA SER A 66 17.65 23.80 6.78
C SER A 66 17.05 23.81 8.20
N ASN A 67 17.36 22.81 9.03
CA ASN A 67 16.83 22.62 10.39
C ASN A 67 15.29 22.65 10.45
N SER A 68 14.62 22.20 9.38
CA SER A 68 13.16 22.16 9.27
C SER A 68 12.65 20.81 9.77
N GLN A 69 12.30 20.73 11.05
CA GLN A 69 11.87 19.48 11.69
C GLN A 69 10.62 18.89 11.03
N GLU A 70 9.66 19.74 10.65
CA GLU A 70 8.45 19.31 9.93
C GLU A 70 8.78 18.65 8.59
N SER A 71 9.71 19.23 7.83
CA SER A 71 10.13 18.66 6.54
C SER A 71 10.86 17.33 6.73
N VAL A 72 11.70 17.21 7.76
CA VAL A 72 12.37 15.93 8.09
C VAL A 72 11.34 14.84 8.41
N ILE A 73 10.34 15.14 9.25
CA ILE A 73 9.25 14.19 9.54
C ILE A 73 8.55 13.75 8.25
N LYS A 74 8.14 14.71 7.42
CA LYS A 74 7.41 14.46 6.16
C LYS A 74 8.19 13.54 5.22
N GLY A 75 9.49 13.74 5.09
CA GLY A 75 10.31 12.90 4.21
C GLY A 75 10.65 11.55 4.83
N CYS A 76 10.83 11.45 6.15
CA CYS A 76 10.91 10.16 6.85
C CYS A 76 9.63 9.32 6.64
N LEU A 77 8.44 9.91 6.71
CA LEU A 77 7.19 9.19 6.43
C LEU A 77 7.06 8.78 4.96
N SER A 78 7.55 9.60 4.03
CA SER A 78 7.56 9.28 2.60
C SER A 78 8.53 8.14 2.28
N LEU A 79 9.70 8.11 2.93
CA LEU A 79 10.62 6.98 2.89
C LEU A 79 9.99 5.73 3.52
N ALA A 80 9.29 5.85 4.65
CA ALA A 80 8.59 4.72 5.26
C ALA A 80 7.60 4.09 4.27
N LYS A 81 6.74 4.91 3.64
CA LYS A 81 5.83 4.49 2.57
C LYS A 81 6.58 3.79 1.43
N LEU A 82 7.61 4.42 0.89
CA LEU A 82 8.38 3.90 -0.23
C LEU A 82 9.06 2.56 0.10
N TYR A 83 9.66 2.45 1.28
CA TYR A 83 10.29 1.22 1.75
C TYR A 83 9.29 0.08 1.96
N THR A 84 8.03 0.36 2.32
CA THR A 84 6.99 -0.69 2.34
C THR A 84 6.73 -1.23 0.93
N TYR A 85 6.59 -0.39 -0.10
CA TYR A 85 6.41 -0.85 -1.48
C TYR A 85 7.61 -1.66 -1.98
N LEU A 86 8.82 -1.23 -1.63
CA LEU A 86 10.07 -1.92 -1.96
C LEU A 86 10.32 -3.18 -1.10
N GLY A 87 9.42 -3.53 -0.17
CA GLY A 87 9.60 -4.69 0.71
C GLY A 87 10.77 -4.56 1.71
N LYS A 88 11.31 -3.36 1.90
CA LYS A 88 12.37 -3.05 2.86
C LYS A 88 11.78 -2.73 4.23
N LEU A 89 11.09 -3.71 4.83
CA LEU A 89 10.28 -3.48 6.04
C LEU A 89 11.11 -2.94 7.22
N SER A 90 12.38 -3.35 7.35
CA SER A 90 13.29 -2.84 8.38
C SER A 90 13.70 -1.38 8.20
N ASP A 91 13.82 -0.91 6.96
CA ASP A 91 14.13 0.49 6.71
C ASP A 91 12.87 1.36 6.82
N ALA A 92 11.71 0.81 6.45
CA ALA A 92 10.41 1.44 6.70
C ALA A 92 10.18 1.71 8.19
N GLU A 93 10.44 0.71 9.04
CA GLU A 93 10.34 0.84 10.50
C GLU A 93 11.30 1.90 11.06
N LYS A 94 12.56 1.93 10.61
CA LYS A 94 13.52 2.94 11.06
C LYS A 94 13.04 4.35 10.72
N ALA A 95 12.61 4.56 9.47
CA ALA A 95 12.13 5.87 9.01
C ALA A 95 10.88 6.31 9.79
N ALA A 96 9.93 5.41 10.03
CA ALA A 96 8.74 5.71 10.82
C ALA A 96 9.06 6.01 12.30
N ASN A 97 10.04 5.32 12.90
CA ASN A 97 10.49 5.61 14.26
C ASN A 97 11.20 6.96 14.39
N GLU A 98 12.00 7.34 13.39
CA GLU A 98 12.64 8.66 13.33
C GLU A 98 11.60 9.78 13.25
N ALA A 99 10.62 9.63 12.34
CA ALA A 99 9.47 10.53 12.25
C ALA A 99 8.72 10.63 13.58
N LEU A 100 8.45 9.49 14.24
CA LEU A 100 7.74 9.44 15.52
C LEU A 100 8.49 10.18 16.63
N ALA A 101 9.80 9.95 16.75
CA ALA A 101 10.63 10.59 17.76
C ALA A 101 10.64 12.11 17.59
N LEU A 102 10.75 12.58 16.35
CA LEU A 102 10.75 14.00 16.04
C LEU A 102 9.37 14.64 16.24
N ALA A 103 8.30 14.00 15.75
CA ALA A 103 6.92 14.46 15.93
C ALA A 103 6.56 14.65 17.40
N ARG A 104 6.98 13.74 18.27
CA ARG A 104 6.80 13.87 19.73
C ARG A 104 7.61 14.99 20.34
N LYS A 105 8.86 15.16 19.89
CA LYS A 105 9.71 16.27 20.33
C LYS A 105 9.12 17.64 19.96
N THR A 106 8.41 17.71 18.84
CA THR A 106 7.74 18.93 18.35
C THR A 106 6.27 19.03 18.72
N GLU A 107 5.75 18.09 19.52
CA GLU A 107 4.34 18.02 19.92
C GLU A 107 3.35 18.04 18.72
N ASN A 108 3.76 17.48 17.59
CA ASN A 108 2.95 17.42 16.38
C ASN A 108 2.09 16.15 16.38
N VAL A 109 0.85 16.29 16.83
CA VAL A 109 -0.11 15.17 16.98
C VAL A 109 -0.46 14.51 15.64
N LEU A 110 -0.58 15.29 14.56
CA LEU A 110 -0.91 14.75 13.24
C LEU A 110 0.20 13.82 12.75
N GLU A 111 1.44 14.22 12.93
CA GLU A 111 2.60 13.43 12.51
C GLU A 111 2.96 12.29 13.47
N ASP A 112 2.69 12.41 14.78
CA ASP A 112 2.78 11.28 15.72
C ASP A 112 1.83 10.17 15.25
N ARG A 113 0.59 10.54 14.93
CA ARG A 113 -0.40 9.61 14.38
C ARG A 113 0.06 8.99 13.07
N ALA A 114 0.48 9.79 12.08
CA ALA A 114 0.93 9.25 10.79
C ALA A 114 2.12 8.29 10.95
N SER A 115 3.06 8.60 11.84
CA SER A 115 4.19 7.72 12.17
C SER A 115 3.73 6.41 12.81
N LEU A 116 2.78 6.46 13.74
CA LEU A 116 2.16 5.26 14.32
C LEU A 116 1.48 4.40 13.25
N ILE A 117 0.79 4.98 12.27
CA ILE A 117 0.15 4.21 11.19
C ILE A 117 1.16 3.38 10.40
N TYR A 118 2.31 3.94 10.04
CA TYR A 118 3.35 3.19 9.33
C TYR A 118 4.02 2.13 10.20
N LEU A 119 4.23 2.39 11.50
CA LEU A 119 4.71 1.37 12.42
C LEU A 119 3.71 0.21 12.56
N GLY A 120 2.42 0.54 12.65
CA GLY A 120 1.34 -0.45 12.69
C GLY A 120 1.29 -1.28 11.40
N LEU A 121 1.42 -0.63 10.24
CA LEU A 121 1.51 -1.28 8.93
C LEU A 121 2.70 -2.25 8.87
N VAL A 122 3.90 -1.82 9.26
CA VAL A 122 5.10 -2.68 9.21
C VAL A 122 4.96 -3.88 10.16
N ALA A 123 4.52 -3.66 11.40
CA ALA A 123 4.27 -4.74 12.35
C ALA A 123 3.23 -5.73 11.80
N TYR A 124 2.14 -5.22 11.21
CA TYR A 124 1.11 -6.04 10.57
C TYR A 124 1.67 -6.86 9.39
N LEU A 125 2.50 -6.27 8.53
CA LEU A 125 3.12 -6.96 7.39
C LEU A 125 4.10 -8.06 7.82
N ARG A 126 4.73 -7.92 8.99
CA ARG A 126 5.62 -8.92 9.61
C ARG A 126 4.90 -9.98 10.45
N GLY A 127 3.59 -9.88 10.59
CA GLY A 127 2.82 -10.82 11.43
C GLY A 127 2.90 -10.54 12.93
N GLU A 128 3.41 -9.38 13.34
CA GLU A 128 3.49 -8.93 14.74
C GLU A 128 2.14 -8.35 15.20
N LEU A 129 1.08 -9.15 15.10
CA LEU A 129 -0.31 -8.68 15.17
C LEU A 129 -0.66 -7.96 16.48
N ALA A 130 -0.12 -8.42 17.61
CA ALA A 130 -0.34 -7.78 18.90
C ALA A 130 0.29 -6.39 18.98
N ILE A 131 1.49 -6.21 18.39
CA ILE A 131 2.17 -4.92 18.31
C ILE A 131 1.40 -3.99 17.39
N ALA A 132 1.02 -4.47 16.19
CA ALA A 132 0.20 -3.71 15.25
C ALA A 132 -1.10 -3.21 15.91
N GLY A 133 -1.79 -4.07 16.64
CA GLY A 133 -3.02 -3.72 17.37
C GLY A 133 -2.82 -2.60 18.39
N GLN A 134 -1.78 -2.69 19.22
CA GLN A 134 -1.46 -1.63 20.20
C GLN A 134 -1.14 -0.30 19.52
N VAL A 135 -0.38 -0.35 18.43
CA VAL A 135 0.03 0.85 17.68
C VAL A 135 -1.18 1.51 17.00
N PHE A 136 -2.04 0.74 16.32
CA PHE A 136 -3.25 1.27 15.71
C PHE A 136 -4.24 1.82 16.73
N GLN A 137 -4.40 1.15 17.88
CA GLN A 137 -5.22 1.65 18.97
C GLN A 137 -4.69 3.01 19.47
N ARG A 138 -3.38 3.14 19.65
CA ARG A 138 -2.77 4.42 20.02
C ARG A 138 -3.02 5.50 18.97
N ALA A 139 -2.86 5.18 17.68
CA ALA A 139 -3.13 6.12 16.60
C ALA A 139 -4.58 6.63 16.62
N GLN A 140 -5.56 5.76 16.91
CA GLN A 140 -6.96 6.14 17.05
C GLN A 140 -7.23 7.04 18.26
N THR A 141 -6.54 6.84 19.39
CA THR A 141 -6.72 7.71 20.56
C THR A 141 -6.28 9.16 20.33
N LEU A 142 -5.54 9.42 19.24
CA LEU A 142 -5.15 10.76 18.81
C LEU A 142 -6.19 11.41 17.89
N GLU A 143 -7.21 10.68 17.44
CA GLU A 143 -8.29 11.24 16.63
C GLU A 143 -9.39 11.84 17.50
N PRO A 144 -9.91 13.02 17.14
CA PRO A 144 -11.12 13.52 17.79
C PRO A 144 -12.32 12.62 17.46
N GLU A 145 -13.32 12.63 18.35
CA GLU A 145 -14.63 12.04 18.05
C GLU A 145 -15.28 12.81 16.90
N THR A 146 -15.57 12.13 15.79
CA THR A 146 -16.04 12.79 14.55
C THR A 146 -17.29 12.13 14.00
N TYR A 147 -17.24 10.83 13.71
CA TYR A 147 -18.33 10.12 13.04
C TYR A 147 -19.11 9.26 14.04
N GLU A 148 -20.43 9.48 14.13
CA GLU A 148 -21.32 8.81 15.11
C GLU A 148 -20.81 8.92 16.56
N GLY A 149 -20.07 9.99 16.88
CA GLY A 149 -19.46 10.20 18.19
C GLY A 149 -18.30 9.24 18.49
N LYS A 150 -17.66 8.66 17.47
CA LYS A 150 -16.52 7.74 17.61
C LYS A 150 -15.31 8.27 16.85
N PRO A 151 -14.09 8.08 17.39
CA PRO A 151 -12.87 8.32 16.64
C PRO A 151 -12.71 7.24 15.57
N PHE A 152 -12.19 7.60 14.40
CA PHE A 152 -11.78 6.67 13.36
C PHE A 152 -10.62 7.25 12.56
N LEU A 153 -9.82 6.37 11.96
CA LEU A 153 -8.70 6.77 11.11
C LEU A 153 -9.21 7.09 9.70
N TYR A 154 -8.83 8.25 9.17
CA TYR A 154 -9.32 8.74 7.88
C TYR A 154 -8.31 8.56 6.72
N GLY A 155 -8.81 8.65 5.49
CA GLY A 155 -8.02 8.51 4.26
C GLY A 155 -7.25 7.19 4.20
N ILE A 156 -6.03 7.24 3.70
CA ILE A 156 -5.13 6.08 3.64
C ILE A 156 -4.89 5.40 5.00
N GLN A 157 -4.95 6.14 6.12
CA GLN A 157 -4.76 5.58 7.45
C GLN A 157 -5.90 4.62 7.82
N GLY A 158 -7.13 4.98 7.44
CA GLY A 158 -8.31 4.14 7.59
C GLY A 158 -8.24 2.88 6.74
N VAL A 159 -7.74 2.99 5.50
CA VAL A 159 -7.52 1.85 4.60
C VAL A 159 -6.55 0.84 5.21
N ILE A 160 -5.38 1.32 5.66
CA ILE A 160 -4.34 0.49 6.29
C ILE A 160 -4.89 -0.24 7.52
N TYR A 161 -5.60 0.48 8.37
CA TYR A 161 -6.16 -0.10 9.58
C TYR A 161 -7.28 -1.13 9.29
N ALA A 162 -8.12 -0.85 8.29
CA ALA A 162 -9.16 -1.78 7.88
C ALA A 162 -8.59 -3.08 7.26
N ASP A 163 -7.48 -3.01 6.51
CA ASP A 163 -6.77 -4.21 6.02
C ASP A 163 -6.25 -5.07 7.17
N TYR A 164 -5.67 -4.44 8.21
CA TYR A 164 -5.25 -5.13 9.43
C TYR A 164 -6.43 -5.84 10.09
N LEU A 165 -7.53 -5.13 10.35
CA LEU A 165 -8.72 -5.69 10.98
C LEU A 165 -9.31 -6.85 10.16
N ARG A 166 -9.43 -6.67 8.84
CA ARG A 166 -9.94 -7.71 7.93
C ARG A 166 -9.16 -9.01 8.06
N ARG A 167 -7.84 -8.93 8.23
CA ARG A 167 -6.95 -10.08 8.33
C ARG A 167 -7.00 -10.80 9.67
N LEU A 168 -7.46 -10.14 10.74
CA LEU A 168 -7.78 -10.83 12.00
C LEU A 168 -9.02 -11.73 11.85
N GLY A 169 -9.95 -11.36 10.97
CA GLY A 169 -10.96 -12.26 10.43
C GLY A 169 -12.18 -12.57 11.30
N ASP A 170 -12.20 -12.22 12.59
CA ASP A 170 -13.42 -12.37 13.40
C ASP A 170 -14.48 -11.32 13.07
N ASP A 171 -15.75 -11.67 13.31
CA ASP A 171 -16.90 -10.84 12.98
C ASP A 171 -16.83 -9.43 13.58
N SER A 172 -16.21 -9.26 14.76
CA SER A 172 -16.08 -7.96 15.38
C SER A 172 -15.12 -7.08 14.58
N ASN A 173 -13.97 -7.64 14.19
CA ASN A 173 -12.98 -6.95 13.39
C ASN A 173 -13.49 -6.65 11.97
N ILE A 174 -14.23 -7.56 11.33
CA ILE A 174 -14.85 -7.30 10.02
C ILE A 174 -15.88 -6.16 10.10
N ARG A 175 -16.73 -6.15 11.15
CA ARG A 175 -17.68 -5.04 11.37
C ARG A 175 -16.95 -3.72 11.63
N GLN A 176 -15.89 -3.74 12.42
CA GLN A 176 -15.10 -2.54 12.71
C GLN A 176 -14.40 -2.00 11.45
N ALA A 177 -13.81 -2.88 10.64
CA ALA A 177 -13.19 -2.51 9.37
C ALA A 177 -14.22 -1.84 8.44
N ARG A 178 -15.42 -2.45 8.33
CA ARG A 178 -16.51 -1.88 7.54
C ARG A 178 -16.94 -0.51 8.04
N PHE A 179 -17.08 -0.33 9.36
CA PHE A 179 -17.40 0.97 9.95
C PHE A 179 -16.38 2.04 9.57
N VAL A 180 -15.08 1.73 9.68
CA VAL A 180 -14.01 2.68 9.32
C VAL A 180 -14.12 3.09 7.85
N ILE A 181 -14.35 2.14 6.95
CA ILE A 181 -14.42 2.41 5.50
C ILE A 181 -15.70 3.18 5.12
N GLU A 182 -16.85 2.82 5.70
CA GLU A 182 -18.10 3.54 5.44
C GLU A 182 -18.08 4.96 6.01
N ALA A 183 -17.49 5.17 7.19
CA ALA A 183 -17.29 6.50 7.76
C ALA A 183 -16.44 7.38 6.82
N ASN A 184 -15.34 6.81 6.31
CA ASN A 184 -14.47 7.47 5.33
C ASN A 184 -15.19 7.86 4.03
N LEU A 185 -16.04 6.98 3.47
CA LEU A 185 -16.85 7.30 2.28
C LEU A 185 -17.87 8.43 2.54
N ARG A 186 -18.44 8.50 3.75
CA ARG A 186 -19.47 9.50 4.10
C ARG A 186 -18.92 10.90 4.33
N VAL A 187 -17.68 11.03 4.82
CA VAL A 187 -17.05 12.34 5.05
C VAL A 187 -16.77 13.09 3.73
N GLY A 188 -16.73 12.39 2.58
CA GLY A 188 -16.96 13.03 1.27
C GLY A 188 -15.82 13.89 0.71
N HIS A 189 -14.63 13.91 1.33
CA HIS A 189 -13.49 14.75 0.93
C HIS A 189 -12.24 13.94 0.57
N GLN A 190 -12.41 12.83 -0.13
CA GLN A 190 -11.28 11.97 -0.49
C GLN A 190 -10.83 12.18 -1.91
N GLU A 191 -9.52 12.22 -2.09
CA GLU A 191 -8.89 12.07 -3.40
C GLU A 191 -9.36 10.77 -4.08
N LEU A 192 -9.34 10.75 -5.40
CA LEU A 192 -9.89 9.65 -6.18
C LEU A 192 -9.15 8.33 -5.93
N ASP A 193 -7.85 8.36 -5.66
CA ASP A 193 -7.08 7.17 -5.33
C ASP A 193 -7.48 6.60 -3.96
N ASP A 194 -7.60 7.42 -2.92
CA ASP A 194 -8.11 7.01 -1.60
C ASP A 194 -9.51 6.39 -1.73
N ARG A 195 -10.40 7.05 -2.47
CA ARG A 195 -11.75 6.55 -2.72
C ARG A 195 -11.74 5.19 -3.42
N SER A 196 -10.86 4.99 -4.40
CA SER A 196 -10.72 3.69 -5.09
C SER A 196 -10.26 2.58 -4.14
N ARG A 197 -9.34 2.90 -3.21
CA ARG A 197 -8.85 1.95 -2.20
C ARG A 197 -9.93 1.60 -1.19
N LEU A 198 -10.79 2.54 -0.78
CA LEU A 198 -11.94 2.26 0.08
C LEU A 198 -12.89 1.24 -0.55
N TYR A 199 -13.26 1.44 -1.83
CA TYR A 199 -14.10 0.49 -2.55
C TYR A 199 -13.44 -0.89 -2.67
N ARG A 200 -12.13 -0.95 -2.88
CA ARG A 200 -11.40 -2.23 -2.82
C ARG A 200 -11.54 -2.91 -1.46
N VAL A 201 -11.33 -2.19 -0.35
CA VAL A 201 -11.50 -2.78 0.99
C VAL A 201 -12.93 -3.25 1.22
N LEU A 202 -13.95 -2.50 0.78
CA LEU A 202 -15.34 -2.99 0.84
C LEU A 202 -15.52 -4.28 0.04
N GLY A 203 -14.89 -4.39 -1.12
CA GLY A 203 -14.85 -5.61 -1.91
C GLY A 203 -14.23 -6.78 -1.15
N ASP A 204 -13.07 -6.55 -0.53
CA ASP A 204 -12.38 -7.55 0.29
C ASP A 204 -13.22 -7.97 1.52
N LEU A 205 -13.91 -7.03 2.16
CA LEU A 205 -14.77 -7.28 3.32
C LEU A 205 -16.04 -8.05 2.92
N ASP A 206 -16.68 -7.71 1.80
CA ASP A 206 -17.82 -8.45 1.27
C ASP A 206 -17.42 -9.86 0.83
N ALA A 207 -16.23 -10.00 0.24
CA ALA A 207 -15.67 -11.31 -0.12
C ALA A 207 -15.43 -12.19 1.13
N ALA A 208 -14.93 -11.61 2.22
CA ALA A 208 -14.67 -12.33 3.47
C ALA A 208 -15.94 -12.89 4.14
N VAL A 209 -17.11 -12.29 3.87
CA VAL A 209 -18.42 -12.75 4.36
C VAL A 209 -19.29 -13.37 3.26
N GLU A 210 -18.66 -13.82 2.16
CA GLU A 210 -19.30 -14.52 1.04
C GLU A 210 -20.41 -13.73 0.30
N LEU A 211 -20.43 -12.41 0.42
CA LEU A 211 -21.33 -11.52 -0.33
C LEU A 211 -20.76 -11.22 -1.73
N HIS A 212 -20.60 -12.25 -2.55
CA HIS A 212 -19.87 -12.20 -3.83
C HIS A 212 -20.38 -11.15 -4.81
N GLU A 213 -21.69 -10.92 -4.91
CA GLU A 213 -22.25 -9.88 -5.78
C GLU A 213 -21.86 -8.47 -5.33
N ASN A 214 -21.84 -8.23 -4.02
CA ASN A 214 -21.43 -6.93 -3.48
C ASN A 214 -19.93 -6.73 -3.64
N ALA A 215 -19.14 -7.79 -3.40
CA ALA A 215 -17.71 -7.78 -3.66
C ALA A 215 -17.40 -7.40 -5.12
N ALA A 216 -18.07 -8.06 -6.08
CA ALA A 216 -17.92 -7.76 -7.51
C ALA A 216 -18.22 -6.29 -7.84
N LYS A 217 -19.32 -5.75 -7.31
CA LYS A 217 -19.71 -4.33 -7.52
C LYS A 217 -18.68 -3.37 -6.94
N ASN A 218 -18.20 -3.64 -5.72
CA ASN A 218 -17.22 -2.79 -5.05
C ASN A 218 -15.88 -2.81 -5.76
N TYR A 219 -15.38 -3.97 -6.20
CA TYR A 219 -14.16 -4.01 -7.01
C TYR A 219 -14.34 -3.34 -8.38
N ALA A 220 -15.49 -3.48 -9.02
CA ALA A 220 -15.76 -2.82 -10.30
C ALA A 220 -15.73 -1.28 -10.15
N GLU A 221 -16.31 -0.73 -9.08
CA GLU A 221 -16.26 0.71 -8.82
C GLU A 221 -14.83 1.16 -8.49
N ALA A 222 -14.07 0.39 -7.69
CA ALA A 222 -12.65 0.66 -7.43
C ALA A 222 -11.82 0.75 -8.72
N ILE A 223 -12.00 -0.21 -9.64
CA ILE A 223 -11.28 -0.26 -10.92
C ILE A 223 -11.69 0.90 -11.83
N LYS A 224 -12.99 1.19 -11.90
CA LYS A 224 -13.49 2.32 -12.69
C LYS A 224 -12.87 3.65 -12.24
N ILE A 225 -12.80 3.89 -10.93
CA ILE A 225 -12.18 5.11 -10.39
C ILE A 225 -10.68 5.12 -10.67
N VAL A 226 -9.97 4.05 -10.33
CA VAL A 226 -8.49 4.05 -10.42
C VAL A 226 -7.99 4.07 -11.86
N ARG A 227 -8.72 3.49 -12.83
CA ARG A 227 -8.41 3.63 -14.27
C ARG A 227 -8.70 5.03 -14.82
N GLY A 228 -9.49 5.83 -14.11
CA GLY A 228 -9.74 7.24 -14.44
C GLY A 228 -8.61 8.18 -14.00
N ILE A 229 -7.63 7.69 -13.24
CA ILE A 229 -6.49 8.45 -12.74
C ILE A 229 -5.18 7.72 -13.03
N THR A 230 -4.05 8.41 -12.90
CA THR A 230 -2.73 7.79 -13.07
C THR A 230 -2.12 7.54 -11.70
N HIS A 231 -2.49 6.44 -11.05
CA HIS A 231 -1.97 6.08 -9.73
C HIS A 231 -1.60 4.59 -9.68
N TRP A 232 -0.35 4.27 -10.05
CA TRP A 232 0.15 2.90 -10.19
C TRP A 232 0.05 2.07 -8.90
N PRO A 233 0.40 2.57 -7.70
CA PRO A 233 0.29 1.76 -6.48
C PRO A 233 -1.16 1.31 -6.19
N ALA A 234 -2.14 2.19 -6.37
CA ALA A 234 -3.55 1.87 -6.17
C ALA A 234 -4.04 0.88 -7.23
N LEU A 235 -3.74 1.11 -8.52
CA LEU A 235 -4.14 0.21 -9.60
C LEU A 235 -3.58 -1.21 -9.38
N THR A 236 -2.29 -1.32 -9.08
CA THR A 236 -1.61 -2.59 -8.80
C THR A 236 -2.29 -3.33 -7.64
N GLY A 237 -2.53 -2.63 -6.52
CA GLY A 237 -3.17 -3.22 -5.34
C GLY A 237 -4.61 -3.66 -5.58
N ILE A 238 -5.38 -2.91 -6.37
CA ILE A 238 -6.79 -3.20 -6.66
C ILE A 238 -6.93 -4.40 -7.62
N LEU A 239 -6.14 -4.42 -8.70
CA LEU A 239 -6.10 -5.55 -9.63
C LEU A 239 -5.63 -6.82 -8.93
N SER A 240 -4.58 -6.72 -8.09
CA SER A 240 -4.13 -7.86 -7.29
C SER A 240 -5.23 -8.38 -6.36
N ALA A 241 -5.93 -7.50 -5.62
CA ALA A 241 -7.00 -7.90 -4.72
C ALA A 241 -8.16 -8.61 -5.44
N ARG A 242 -8.69 -8.01 -6.52
CA ARG A 242 -9.79 -8.61 -7.29
C ARG A 242 -9.36 -9.92 -7.95
N GLY A 243 -8.18 -9.95 -8.57
CA GLY A 243 -7.64 -11.14 -9.22
C GLY A 243 -7.44 -12.31 -8.25
N ARG A 244 -6.88 -12.05 -7.06
CA ARG A 244 -6.74 -13.06 -6.00
C ARG A 244 -8.08 -13.59 -5.52
N TRP A 245 -9.05 -12.72 -5.32
CA TRP A 245 -10.40 -13.11 -4.92
C TRP A 245 -11.06 -14.02 -5.97
N MET A 246 -10.98 -13.66 -7.26
CA MET A 246 -11.53 -14.48 -8.36
C MET A 246 -10.82 -15.84 -8.48
N ALA A 247 -9.49 -15.87 -8.29
CA ALA A 247 -8.68 -17.09 -8.34
C ALA A 247 -9.04 -18.09 -7.23
N GLN A 248 -9.30 -17.60 -6.01
CA GLN A 248 -9.65 -18.44 -4.86
C GLN A 248 -11.14 -18.86 -4.86
N GLY A 249 -12.02 -18.00 -5.37
CA GLY A 249 -13.48 -18.21 -5.33
C GLY A 249 -14.06 -19.06 -6.46
N VAL A 250 -13.25 -19.54 -7.41
CA VAL A 250 -13.68 -20.28 -8.62
C VAL A 250 -14.75 -19.49 -9.41
N GLN A 251 -14.62 -18.17 -9.45
CA GLN A 251 -15.59 -17.32 -10.15
C GLN A 251 -15.28 -17.25 -11.63
N ASP A 252 -14.08 -16.75 -11.95
CA ASP A 252 -13.59 -16.56 -13.30
C ASP A 252 -12.04 -16.57 -13.28
N VAL A 253 -11.45 -17.73 -13.56
CA VAL A 253 -9.99 -17.92 -13.50
C VAL A 253 -9.28 -17.16 -14.62
N GLU A 254 -9.91 -17.01 -15.78
CA GLU A 254 -9.34 -16.24 -16.90
C GLU A 254 -9.31 -14.75 -16.57
N ALA A 255 -10.41 -14.19 -16.04
CA ALA A 255 -10.42 -12.82 -15.55
C ALA A 255 -9.43 -12.62 -14.38
N ALA A 256 -9.29 -13.61 -13.50
CA ALA A 256 -8.29 -13.59 -12.44
C ALA A 256 -6.87 -13.47 -13.00
N ARG A 257 -6.51 -14.30 -13.98
CA ARG A 257 -5.20 -14.25 -14.64
C ARG A 257 -4.97 -12.91 -15.31
N SER A 258 -5.95 -12.39 -16.05
CA SER A 258 -5.84 -11.09 -16.71
C SER A 258 -5.51 -9.96 -15.73
N ASP A 259 -6.23 -9.87 -14.60
CA ASP A 259 -5.96 -8.86 -13.58
C ASP A 259 -4.59 -9.04 -12.93
N LEU A 260 -4.23 -10.29 -12.62
CA LEU A 260 -2.97 -10.61 -11.94
C LEU A 260 -1.75 -10.39 -12.83
N GLU A 261 -1.83 -10.69 -14.12
CA GLU A 261 -0.75 -10.47 -15.09
C GLU A 261 -0.56 -8.98 -15.38
N GLU A 262 -1.65 -8.20 -15.52
CA GLU A 262 -1.56 -6.74 -15.61
C GLU A 262 -0.95 -6.16 -14.33
N ALA A 263 -1.41 -6.58 -13.15
CA ALA A 263 -0.83 -6.16 -11.88
C ALA A 263 0.65 -6.56 -11.76
N LEU A 264 1.05 -7.72 -12.29
CA LEU A 264 2.42 -8.20 -12.25
C LEU A 264 3.35 -7.33 -13.09
N ASP A 265 2.90 -6.86 -14.26
CA ASP A 265 3.66 -5.94 -15.09
C ASP A 265 3.96 -4.63 -14.34
N TYR A 266 2.94 -4.04 -13.70
CA TYR A 266 3.13 -2.88 -12.83
C TYR A 266 4.03 -3.20 -11.64
N ALA A 267 3.84 -4.36 -10.98
CA ALA A 267 4.62 -4.78 -9.83
C ALA A 267 6.11 -4.95 -10.16
N VAL A 268 6.43 -5.53 -11.31
CA VAL A 268 7.80 -5.74 -11.79
C VAL A 268 8.41 -4.41 -12.23
N THR A 269 7.72 -3.66 -13.09
CA THR A 269 8.21 -2.39 -13.63
C THR A 269 8.44 -1.36 -12.53
N GLY A 270 7.50 -1.28 -11.58
CA GLY A 270 7.58 -0.31 -10.48
C GLY A 270 8.27 -0.78 -9.20
N GLY A 271 8.73 -2.04 -9.15
CA GLY A 271 9.45 -2.58 -8.00
C GLY A 271 8.58 -2.82 -6.76
N TYR A 272 7.27 -3.03 -6.91
CA TYR A 272 6.34 -3.30 -5.80
C TYR A 272 6.47 -4.74 -5.29
N ARG A 273 7.43 -4.99 -4.41
CA ARG A 273 7.80 -6.36 -4.00
C ARG A 273 6.72 -7.05 -3.16
N LEU A 274 5.99 -6.34 -2.31
CA LEU A 274 4.86 -6.90 -1.56
C LEU A 274 3.73 -7.36 -2.50
N TYR A 275 3.30 -6.47 -3.41
CA TYR A 275 2.28 -6.83 -4.41
C TYR A 275 2.75 -7.97 -5.30
N LYS A 276 4.02 -8.01 -5.69
CA LYS A 276 4.57 -9.12 -6.49
C LYS A 276 4.42 -10.48 -5.77
N ALA A 277 4.64 -10.54 -4.45
CA ALA A 277 4.43 -11.76 -3.68
C ALA A 277 2.94 -12.16 -3.66
N ASP A 278 2.06 -11.21 -3.35
CA ASP A 278 0.61 -11.40 -3.33
C ASP A 278 0.05 -11.86 -4.69
N ILE A 279 0.55 -11.29 -5.78
CA ILE A 279 0.17 -11.64 -7.15
C ILE A 279 0.63 -13.06 -7.49
N TYR A 280 1.85 -13.45 -7.12
CA TYR A 280 2.29 -14.83 -7.30
C TYR A 280 1.44 -15.84 -6.51
N VAL A 281 1.00 -15.49 -5.30
CA VAL A 281 0.01 -16.30 -4.56
C VAL A 281 -1.30 -16.43 -5.36
N GLY A 282 -1.81 -15.32 -5.90
CA GLY A 282 -3.02 -15.32 -6.74
C GLY A 282 -2.88 -16.20 -7.98
N LEU A 283 -1.77 -16.06 -8.71
CA LEU A 283 -1.48 -16.87 -9.91
C LEU A 283 -1.34 -18.35 -9.54
N ALA A 284 -0.71 -18.65 -8.40
CA ALA A 284 -0.60 -20.03 -7.92
C ALA A 284 -1.97 -20.65 -7.63
N TRP A 285 -2.92 -19.90 -7.07
CA TRP A 285 -4.30 -20.35 -6.91
C TRP A 285 -5.03 -20.55 -8.25
N ALA A 286 -4.86 -19.64 -9.19
CA ALA A 286 -5.42 -19.78 -10.55
C ALA A 286 -4.91 -21.06 -11.23
N ASP A 287 -3.60 -21.31 -11.18
CA ASP A 287 -2.98 -22.53 -11.71
C ASP A 287 -3.44 -23.79 -10.98
N TYR A 288 -3.65 -23.70 -9.67
CA TYR A 288 -4.15 -24.82 -8.88
C TYR A 288 -5.58 -25.21 -9.31
N VAL A 289 -6.47 -24.23 -9.54
CA VAL A 289 -7.85 -24.46 -10.02
C VAL A 289 -7.85 -25.10 -11.41
N ASP A 290 -6.94 -24.68 -12.29
CA ASP A 290 -6.77 -25.27 -13.63
C ASP A 290 -6.07 -26.64 -13.63
N ASN A 291 -5.73 -27.19 -12.45
CA ASN A 291 -4.94 -28.42 -12.28
C ASN A 291 -3.52 -28.35 -12.89
N ASN A 292 -3.01 -27.15 -13.14
CA ASN A 292 -1.64 -26.89 -13.58
C ASN A 292 -0.67 -26.90 -12.40
N PHE A 293 -0.64 -28.00 -11.63
CA PHE A 293 0.05 -28.10 -10.35
C PHE A 293 1.55 -27.75 -10.41
N SER A 294 2.22 -28.07 -11.52
CA SER A 294 3.64 -27.70 -11.69
C SER A 294 3.84 -26.19 -11.77
N GLN A 295 2.94 -25.45 -12.44
CA GLN A 295 3.00 -24.00 -12.51
C GLN A 295 2.53 -23.36 -11.19
N ALA A 296 1.49 -23.91 -10.57
CA ALA A 296 1.03 -23.50 -9.25
C ALA A 296 2.16 -23.58 -8.20
N GLN A 297 2.89 -24.71 -8.19
CA GLN A 297 4.04 -24.90 -7.30
C GLN A 297 5.15 -23.88 -7.57
N ARG A 298 5.44 -23.57 -8.84
CA ARG A 298 6.44 -22.55 -9.20
C ARG A 298 6.04 -21.18 -8.66
N ASN A 299 4.82 -20.74 -8.94
CA ASN A 299 4.32 -19.44 -8.51
C ASN A 299 4.28 -19.33 -6.97
N ALA A 300 3.79 -20.35 -6.27
CA ALA A 300 3.79 -20.37 -4.81
C ALA A 300 5.22 -20.36 -4.23
N THR A 301 6.16 -21.09 -4.83
CA THR A 301 7.56 -21.07 -4.38
C THR A 301 8.20 -19.69 -4.58
N GLN A 302 7.91 -19.01 -5.69
CA GLN A 302 8.40 -17.63 -5.91
C GLN A 302 7.83 -16.66 -4.87
N ALA A 303 6.53 -16.74 -4.57
CA ALA A 303 5.92 -15.94 -3.51
C ALA A 303 6.57 -16.20 -2.14
N MET A 304 6.83 -17.46 -1.81
CA MET A 304 7.45 -17.87 -0.54
C MET A 304 8.86 -17.29 -0.39
N ILE A 305 9.73 -17.50 -1.39
CA ILE A 305 11.12 -16.98 -1.38
C ILE A 305 11.11 -15.45 -1.25
N LEU A 306 10.31 -14.77 -2.08
CA LEU A 306 10.23 -13.32 -2.05
C LEU A 306 9.76 -12.81 -0.68
N SER A 307 8.80 -13.51 -0.07
CA SER A 307 8.27 -13.17 1.26
C SER A 307 9.30 -13.38 2.37
N GLU A 308 10.10 -14.46 2.32
CA GLU A 308 11.20 -14.71 3.26
C GLU A 308 12.27 -13.62 3.18
N GLU A 309 12.65 -13.21 1.97
CA GLU A 309 13.63 -12.12 1.76
C GLU A 309 13.19 -10.79 2.39
N MET A 310 11.87 -10.52 2.40
CA MET A 310 11.30 -9.27 2.92
C MET A 310 10.92 -9.34 4.41
N GLY A 311 10.85 -10.55 4.99
CA GLY A 311 10.15 -10.78 6.25
C GLY A 311 8.64 -10.50 6.15
N TYR A 312 8.04 -10.75 4.98
CA TYR A 312 6.61 -10.55 4.74
C TYR A 312 5.81 -11.78 5.15
N PHE A 313 5.06 -11.67 6.23
CA PHE A 313 4.37 -12.80 6.86
C PHE A 313 3.24 -13.37 6.01
N TRP A 314 2.38 -12.51 5.47
CA TRP A 314 1.14 -12.95 4.79
C TRP A 314 1.43 -13.69 3.49
N GLY A 315 2.31 -13.15 2.64
CA GLY A 315 2.68 -13.80 1.38
C GLY A 315 3.35 -15.16 1.62
N HIS A 316 4.13 -15.30 2.70
CA HIS A 316 4.72 -16.58 3.09
C HIS A 316 3.65 -17.59 3.49
N GLN A 317 2.78 -17.21 4.43
CA GLN A 317 1.73 -18.09 4.95
C GLN A 317 0.81 -18.59 3.83
N GLU A 318 0.39 -17.71 2.95
CA GLU A 318 -0.53 -18.05 1.85
C GLU A 318 0.15 -18.89 0.77
N ALA A 319 1.44 -18.64 0.48
CA ALA A 319 2.20 -19.47 -0.42
C ALA A 319 2.33 -20.92 0.11
N VAL A 320 2.60 -21.07 1.40
CA VAL A 320 2.65 -22.38 2.08
C VAL A 320 1.30 -23.09 2.03
N GLU A 321 0.19 -22.35 2.15
CA GLU A 321 -1.15 -22.92 1.99
C GLU A 321 -1.34 -23.53 0.60
N VAL A 322 -1.00 -22.79 -0.47
CA VAL A 322 -1.14 -23.29 -1.85
C VAL A 322 -0.31 -24.57 -2.05
N ILE A 323 0.94 -24.58 -1.59
CA ILE A 323 1.84 -25.75 -1.70
C ILE A 323 1.23 -26.96 -1.00
N SER A 324 0.74 -26.77 0.23
CA SER A 324 0.11 -27.83 1.02
C SER A 324 -1.13 -28.42 0.34
N ARG A 325 -1.93 -27.58 -0.32
CA ARG A 325 -3.12 -27.99 -1.10
C ARG A 325 -2.74 -28.81 -2.32
N ILE A 326 -1.69 -28.42 -3.04
CA ILE A 326 -1.13 -29.18 -4.18
C ILE A 326 -0.71 -30.57 -3.71
N GLU A 327 0.10 -30.66 -2.66
CA GLU A 327 0.60 -31.95 -2.15
C GLU A 327 -0.53 -32.91 -1.77
N HIS A 328 -1.57 -32.40 -1.12
CA HIS A 328 -2.73 -33.19 -0.73
C HIS A 328 -3.54 -33.66 -1.95
N LYS A 329 -3.63 -32.86 -3.02
CA LYS A 329 -4.29 -33.24 -4.29
C LYS A 329 -3.51 -34.30 -5.06
N VAL A 330 -2.17 -34.17 -5.14
CA VAL A 330 -1.31 -35.11 -5.91
C VAL A 330 -1.21 -36.48 -5.24
N LYS A 331 -1.42 -36.57 -3.92
CA LYS A 331 -1.42 -37.84 -3.17
C LYS A 331 -2.74 -38.62 -3.26
N LYS A 332 -3.82 -38.03 -3.80
CA LYS A 332 -5.13 -38.66 -3.99
C LYS A 332 -5.31 -39.16 -5.42
#